data_AF-A0A1X4I3W2-F1
#
_entry.id   AF-A0A1X4I3W2-F1
#
_cell.length_a   1.000
_cell.length_b   1.000
_cell.length_c   1.000
_cell.angle_alpha   90.00
_cell.angle_beta   90.00
_cell.angle_gamma   90.00
#
_symmetry.space_group_name_H-M   'P 1'
#
loop_
_entity.id
_entity.type
_entity.pdbx_description
1 polymer ?
#
loop_
_entity_poly.entity_id
_entity_poly.type
_entity_poly.pdbx_seq_one_letter_code
_entity_poly.pdbx_strand_id
1 'polypeptide(L)' 'MPDGLNLSDLTAGEKLRMAGLIARMAKRGLADDGTGNVDLSDLKRRFERIENQARRRKNGGK' A
#
# COMPACT_ATOMS: atom_id res chain seq x y z
N MET A 1 0.40 3.36 18.97
CA MET A 1 0.57 2.81 17.61
C MET A 1 1.99 3.14 17.18
N PRO A 2 3.00 2.26 17.38
CA PRO A 2 4.37 2.69 17.26
C PRO A 2 4.80 2.65 15.79
N ASP A 3 5.04 3.84 15.25
CA ASP A 3 5.74 4.14 14.00
C ASP A 3 5.16 3.50 12.73
N GLY A 4 3.97 3.96 12.34
CA GLY A 4 3.52 3.82 10.96
C GLY A 4 4.62 4.32 10.01
N LEU A 5 4.92 3.55 8.96
CA LEU A 5 5.85 3.96 7.92
C LEU A 5 5.48 5.35 7.43
N ASN A 6 6.38 6.31 7.63
CA ASN A 6 6.15 7.63 7.07
C ASN A 6 6.35 7.55 5.56
N LEU A 7 5.60 8.37 4.81
CA LEU A 7 5.82 8.49 3.37
C LEU A 7 7.32 8.76 3.07
N SER A 8 8.03 9.46 3.95
CA SER A 8 9.48 9.71 3.86
C SER A 8 10.36 8.45 3.88
N ASP A 9 9.91 7.34 4.45
CA ASP A 9 10.64 6.05 4.52
C ASP A 9 10.53 5.25 3.21
N LEU A 10 9.65 5.66 2.30
CA LEU A 10 9.44 5.07 0.99
C LEU A 10 10.32 5.76 -0.05
N THR A 11 10.91 4.96 -0.92
CA THR A 11 11.60 5.47 -2.11
C THR A 11 10.59 6.08 -3.10
N ALA A 12 11.06 6.95 -4.00
CA ALA A 12 10.21 7.58 -5.01
C ALA A 12 9.43 6.55 -5.86
N GLY A 13 10.06 5.42 -6.21
CA GLY A 13 9.42 4.34 -6.95
C GLY A 13 8.33 3.60 -6.16
N GLU A 14 8.53 3.43 -4.85
CA GLU A 14 7.53 2.79 -3.97
C GLU A 14 6.35 3.70 -3.69
N LYS A 15 6.58 5.01 -3.52
CA LYS A 15 5.50 6.00 -3.45
C LYS A 15 4.63 5.93 -4.69
N LEU A 16 5.24 5.90 -5.88
CA LEU A 16 4.52 5.83 -7.14
C LEU A 16 3.68 4.53 -7.24
N ARG A 17 4.27 3.39 -6.84
CA ARG A 17 3.55 2.10 -6.82
C ARG A 17 2.40 2.09 -5.82
N MET A 18 2.60 2.61 -4.61
CA MET A 18 1.56 2.74 -3.59
C MET A 18 0.43 3.65 -4.05
N ALA A 19 0.75 4.82 -4.62
CA ALA A 19 -0.24 5.74 -5.16
C ALA A 19 -1.06 5.07 -6.28
N GLY A 20 -0.40 4.32 -7.18
CA GLY A 20 -1.09 3.54 -8.21
C GLY A 20 -1.98 2.43 -7.65
N LEU A 21 -1.56 1.74 -6.59
CA LEU A 21 -2.38 0.74 -5.91
C LEU A 21 -3.59 1.38 -5.22
N ILE A 22 -3.40 2.50 -4.51
CA ILE A 22 -4.48 3.26 -3.88
C ILE A 22 -5.47 3.75 -4.94
N ALA A 23 -5.00 4.30 -6.05
CA ALA A 23 -5.87 4.74 -7.15
C ALA A 23 -6.68 3.57 -7.74
N ARG A 24 -6.06 2.39 -7.89
CA ARG A 24 -6.78 1.18 -8.35
C ARG A 24 -7.76 0.66 -7.31
N MET A 25 -7.43 0.69 -6.02
CA MET A 25 -8.34 0.31 -4.94
C MET A 25 -9.51 1.28 -4.85
N ALA A 26 -9.26 2.60 -4.97
CA ALA A 26 -10.30 3.62 -5.01
C ALA A 26 -11.18 3.46 -6.25
N LYS A 27 -10.60 3.23 -7.43
CA LYS A 27 -11.36 2.96 -8.66
C LYS A 27 -12.23 1.70 -8.52
N ARG A 28 -11.70 0.65 -7.89
CA ARG A 28 -12.42 -0.60 -7.62
C ARG A 28 -13.48 -0.44 -6.53
N GLY A 29 -13.21 0.32 -5.49
CA GLY A 29 -14.15 0.63 -4.41
C GLY A 29 -15.24 1.62 -4.84
N LEU A 30 -14.98 2.46 -5.85
CA LEU A 30 -16.02 3.25 -6.53
C LEU A 30 -16.89 2.39 -7.46
N ALA A 31 -16.32 1.33 -8.05
CA ALA A 31 -17.07 0.36 -8.83
C ALA A 31 -17.80 -0.68 -7.95
N ASP A 32 -17.45 -0.72 -6.67
CA ASP A 32 -18.16 -1.47 -5.65
C ASP A 32 -19.27 -0.56 -5.11
N ASP A 33 -20.51 -0.75 -5.57
CA ASP A 33 -21.69 0.03 -5.15
C ASP A 33 -22.10 -0.26 -3.68
N GLY A 34 -21.13 -0.39 -2.77
CA GLY A 34 -21.33 -0.78 -1.37
C GLY A 34 -21.68 -2.25 -1.16
N THR A 35 -21.55 -3.09 -2.20
CA THR A 35 -21.91 -4.51 -2.14
C THR A 35 -20.79 -5.43 -1.68
N GLY A 36 -19.53 -4.96 -1.61
CA GLY A 36 -18.39 -5.76 -1.19
C GLY A 36 -17.98 -6.83 -2.20
N ASN A 37 -18.46 -6.74 -3.44
CA ASN A 37 -18.21 -7.73 -4.49
C ASN A 37 -16.84 -7.56 -5.16
N VAL A 38 -16.20 -6.40 -4.97
CA VAL A 38 -14.89 -6.14 -5.56
C VAL A 38 -13.79 -6.58 -4.62
N ASP A 39 -13.12 -7.69 -4.95
CA ASP A 39 -11.98 -8.18 -4.18
C ASP A 39 -10.79 -7.20 -4.27
N LEU A 40 -10.48 -6.57 -3.14
CA LEU A 40 -9.34 -5.69 -2.92
C LEU A 40 -8.16 -6.41 -2.27
N SER A 41 -8.31 -7.69 -1.91
CA SER A 41 -7.31 -8.46 -1.14
C SER A 41 -5.97 -8.56 -1.86
N ASP A 42 -5.98 -8.75 -3.19
CA ASP A 42 -4.73 -8.78 -3.97
C ASP A 42 -4.01 -7.42 -3.94
N LEU A 43 -4.73 -6.32 -4.10
CA LEU A 43 -4.14 -4.97 -4.05
C LEU A 43 -3.61 -4.64 -2.66
N LYS A 44 -4.35 -5.03 -1.62
CA LYS A 44 -3.94 -4.84 -0.23
C LYS A 44 -2.69 -5.65 0.09
N ARG A 45 -2.63 -6.93 -0.33
CA ARG A 45 -1.42 -7.76 -0.20
C ARG A 45 -0.21 -7.15 -0.92
N ARG A 46 -0.40 -6.54 -2.09
CA ARG A 46 0.68 -5.83 -2.80
C ARG A 46 1.13 -4.58 -2.06
N PHE A 47 0.20 -3.83 -1.48
CA PHE A 47 0.49 -2.66 -0.65
C PHE A 47 1.31 -3.05 0.58
N GLU A 48 0.86 -4.07 1.32
CA GLU A 48 1.54 -4.61 2.50
C GLU A 48 2.94 -5.15 2.18
N ARG A 49 3.17 -5.72 0.99
CA ARG A 49 4.52 -6.13 0.57
C ARG A 49 5.47 -4.94 0.44
N ILE A 50 5.00 -3.83 -0.13
CA ILE A 50 5.81 -2.61 -0.29
C ILE A 50 6.12 -2.01 1.08
N GLU A 51 5.11 -1.92 1.96
CA GLU A 51 5.32 -1.48 3.35
C GLU A 51 6.31 -2.37 4.08
N ASN A 52 6.15 -3.69 4.00
CA ASN A 52 7.07 -4.63 4.63
C ASN A 52 8.51 -4.51 4.08
N GLN A 53 8.67 -4.24 2.79
CA GLN A 53 9.98 -4.02 2.19
C GLN A 53 10.62 -2.73 2.72
N ALA A 54 9.86 -1.64 2.81
CA ALA A 54 10.32 -0.38 3.39
C ALA A 54 10.67 -0.55 4.88
N ARG A 55 9.83 -1.27 5.64
CA ARG A 55 10.08 -1.58 7.05
C ARG A 55 11.35 -2.39 7.24
N ARG A 56 11.58 -3.39 6.39
CA ARG A 56 12.81 -4.19 6.41
C ARG A 56 14.06 -3.36 6.13
N ARG A 57 14.00 -2.39 5.21
CA ARG A 57 15.13 -1.47 5.00
C ARG A 57 15.40 -0.58 6.20
N LYS A 58 14.34 0.01 6.77
CA LYS A 58 14.44 0.86 7.97
C LYS A 58 15.00 0.10 9.17
N ASN A 59 14.57 -1.14 9.37
CA ASN A 59 14.99 -1.96 10.51
C ASN A 59 16.32 -2.72 10.27
N GLY A 60 16.66 -3.00 9.00
CA GLY A 60 17.86 -3.75 8.61
C GLY A 60 19.07 -2.86 8.31
N GLY A 61 18.92 -1.54 8.34
CA GLY A 61 20.02 -0.58 8.20
C GLY A 61 20.70 -0.20 9.51
N LYS A 62 20.75 -1.11 10.50
CA LYS A 62 21.41 -0.91 11.78
C LYS A 62 22.68 -1.74 11.87
#